data_AF-A0A1W5DDJ9-F1
#
_entry.id   AF-A0A1W5DDJ9-F1
#
_cell.length_a   1.000
_cell.length_b   1.000
_cell.length_c   1.000
_cell.angle_alpha   90.00
_cell.angle_beta   90.00
_cell.angle_gamma   90.00
#
_symmetry.space_group_name_H-M   'P 1'
#
loop_
_entity.id
_entity.type
_entity.pdbx_description
1 polymer ?
#
loop_
_entity_poly.entity_id
_entity_poly.type
_entity_poly.pdbx_seq_one_letter_code
_entity_poly.pdbx_strand_id
1 'polypeptide(L)'
;MLINGAIPSEAVVRSIFLYVCQDDDALLPSLTVRETLRFAAGLRLPTWMSKEEKRQRAQSALLKMGLRDCAYNLIGGELVKGINGGEKRRITIGVQSFIHQSRSDLFKYFGNVLLLARGGAPDYAVLFAPLKNDYYAVQTRSGFVQEFAAMYFFGMLQNVAVYPADKSTFYREHDDGAYSVEAFFCQHTVDEVPFEIVTASSSPY
;
A
#
# COMPACT_ATOMS: atom_id res chain seq x y z
N MET A 1 -29.94 3.42 9.39
CA MET A 1 -29.71 2.53 10.55
C MET A 1 -29.47 3.42 11.76
N LEU A 2 -30.27 3.30 12.81
CA LEU A 2 -30.04 4.04 14.07
C LEU A 2 -29.17 3.16 14.97
N ILE A 3 -28.17 3.75 15.61
CA ILE A 3 -27.36 3.08 16.65
C ILE A 3 -27.82 3.65 17.98
N ASN A 4 -28.34 2.81 18.87
CA ASN A 4 -28.88 3.23 20.17
C ASN A 4 -29.91 4.37 20.07
N GLY A 5 -30.73 4.39 19.03
CA GLY A 5 -31.79 5.40 18.82
C GLY A 5 -31.31 6.72 18.21
N ALA A 6 -30.00 6.92 17.99
CA ALA A 6 -29.45 8.10 17.35
C ALA A 6 -28.99 7.80 15.91
N ILE A 7 -29.01 8.82 15.05
CA ILE A 7 -28.38 8.75 13.72
C ILE A 7 -26.86 8.85 13.94
N PRO A 8 -26.10 7.78 13.69
CA PRO A 8 -24.66 7.81 13.90
C PRO A 8 -23.98 8.64 12.82
N SER A 9 -22.95 9.38 13.18
CA SER A 9 -22.04 9.94 12.17
C SER A 9 -21.25 8.82 11.49
N GLU A 10 -20.81 9.02 10.25
CA GLU A 10 -20.01 8.02 9.52
C GLU A 10 -18.78 7.56 10.32
N ALA A 11 -18.16 8.47 11.07
CA ALA A 11 -17.02 8.14 11.93
C ALA A 11 -17.39 7.11 13.00
N VAL A 12 -18.57 7.23 13.61
CA VAL A 12 -19.08 6.28 14.60
C VAL A 12 -19.36 4.94 13.93
N VAL A 13 -20.02 4.93 12.77
CA VAL A 13 -20.30 3.71 11.99
C VAL A 13 -19.01 2.97 11.67
N ARG A 14 -17.99 3.65 11.14
CA ARG A 14 -16.69 3.03 10.79
C ARG A 14 -15.89 2.58 12.00
N SER A 15 -16.15 3.13 13.19
CA SER A 15 -15.46 2.75 14.43
C SER A 15 -16.05 1.52 15.12
N ILE A 16 -17.35 1.28 14.93
CA ILE A 16 -18.12 0.22 15.59
C ILE A 16 -18.29 -0.98 14.66
N PHE A 17 -18.53 -0.73 13.37
CA PHE A 17 -18.76 -1.79 12.40
C PHE A 17 -17.50 -2.16 11.64
N LEU A 18 -17.35 -3.47 11.46
CA LEU A 18 -16.32 -4.07 10.63
C LEU A 18 -16.98 -4.64 9.39
N TYR A 19 -16.56 -4.17 8.22
CA TYR A 19 -17.02 -4.72 6.95
C TYR A 19 -16.05 -5.79 6.45
N VAL A 20 -16.60 -6.92 6.02
CA VAL A 20 -15.85 -8.02 5.41
C VAL A 20 -16.44 -8.23 4.03
N CYS A 21 -15.67 -7.90 2.98
CA CYS A 21 -16.07 -8.17 1.59
C CYS A 21 -16.35 -9.67 1.41
N GLN A 22 -17.26 -10.04 0.51
CA GLN A 22 -17.46 -11.45 0.17
C GLN A 22 -16.26 -12.01 -0.61
N ASP A 23 -15.63 -11.16 -1.41
CA ASP A 23 -14.47 -11.51 -2.21
C ASP A 23 -13.20 -11.55 -1.36
N ASP A 24 -12.42 -12.61 -1.52
CA ASP A 24 -11.13 -12.81 -0.87
C ASP A 24 -9.94 -12.29 -1.73
N ASP A 25 -10.24 -11.52 -2.79
CA ASP A 25 -9.27 -11.02 -3.78
C ASP A 25 -8.19 -10.11 -3.20
N ALA A 26 -8.42 -9.57 -2.00
CA ALA A 26 -7.44 -8.74 -1.29
C ALA A 26 -6.27 -9.56 -0.71
N LEU A 27 -6.32 -10.89 -0.74
CA LEU A 27 -5.25 -11.75 -0.23
C LEU A 27 -4.19 -12.00 -1.31
N LEU A 28 -2.93 -11.72 -0.98
CA LEU A 28 -1.80 -11.95 -1.89
C LEU A 28 -1.53 -13.46 -2.07
N PRO A 29 -1.66 -14.02 -3.29
CA PRO A 29 -1.49 -15.46 -3.54
C PRO A 29 -0.10 -16.02 -3.21
N SER A 30 0.93 -15.18 -3.33
CA SER A 30 2.34 -15.53 -3.16
C SER A 30 2.81 -15.55 -1.69
N LEU A 31 1.96 -15.13 -0.75
CA LEU A 31 2.28 -15.13 0.67
C LEU A 31 1.70 -16.34 1.38
N THR A 32 2.38 -16.79 2.44
CA THR A 32 1.83 -17.79 3.37
C THR A 32 0.77 -17.18 4.28
N VAL A 33 -0.10 -18.02 4.85
CA VAL A 33 -1.13 -17.59 5.80
C VAL A 33 -0.54 -16.77 6.97
N ARG A 34 0.59 -17.23 7.53
CA ARG A 34 1.27 -16.54 8.62
C ARG A 34 1.86 -15.20 8.19
N GLU A 35 2.49 -15.14 7.02
CA GLU A 35 3.06 -13.91 6.49
C GLU A 35 1.97 -12.88 6.24
N THR A 36 0.84 -13.28 5.66
CA THR A 36 -0.30 -12.39 5.41
C THR A 36 -0.83 -11.78 6.70
N LEU A 37 -0.99 -12.56 7.78
CA LEU A 37 -1.41 -12.02 9.07
C LEU A 37 -0.36 -11.09 9.70
N ARG A 38 0.92 -11.42 9.59
CA ARG A 38 2.01 -10.55 10.09
C ARG A 38 2.11 -9.25 9.30
N PHE A 39 1.96 -9.32 7.98
CA PHE A 39 1.96 -8.17 7.09
C PHE A 39 0.77 -7.26 7.37
N ALA A 40 -0.44 -7.84 7.46
CA ALA A 40 -1.63 -7.10 7.85
C ALA A 40 -1.47 -6.46 9.24
N ALA A 41 -0.85 -7.16 10.20
CA ALA A 41 -0.56 -6.62 11.52
C ALA A 41 0.46 -5.47 11.47
N GLY A 42 1.50 -5.58 10.66
CA GLY A 42 2.48 -4.51 10.43
C GLY A 42 1.81 -3.21 9.97
N LEU A 43 0.91 -3.33 8.99
CA LEU A 43 0.23 -2.21 8.34
C LEU A 43 -0.94 -1.63 9.14
N ARG A 44 -1.74 -2.47 9.80
CA ARG A 44 -3.01 -2.06 10.42
C ARG A 44 -2.92 -1.80 11.92
N LEU A 45 -1.88 -2.28 12.59
CA LEU A 45 -1.67 -2.02 14.03
C LEU A 45 -0.88 -0.73 14.25
N PRO A 46 -1.08 -0.05 15.40
CA PRO A 46 -0.51 1.26 15.65
C PRO A 46 1.02 1.27 15.60
N THR A 47 1.60 2.40 15.22
CA THR A 47 3.05 2.60 15.14
C THR A 47 3.76 2.57 16.50
N TRP A 48 3.05 2.89 17.59
CA TRP A 48 3.59 2.80 18.95
C TRP A 48 3.77 1.36 19.45
N MET A 49 3.12 0.39 18.80
CA MET A 49 3.26 -1.03 19.14
C MET A 49 4.54 -1.58 18.51
N SER A 50 5.36 -2.26 19.30
CA SER A 50 6.61 -2.87 18.85
C SER A 50 6.36 -3.94 17.78
N LYS A 51 7.39 -4.20 16.95
CA LYS A 51 7.31 -5.26 15.92
C LYS A 51 6.92 -6.62 16.54
N GLU A 52 7.46 -6.96 17.72
CA GLU A 52 7.15 -8.24 18.36
C GLU A 52 5.72 -8.30 18.90
N GLU A 53 5.20 -7.23 19.51
CA GLU A 53 3.79 -7.18 19.94
C GLU A 53 2.83 -7.32 18.75
N LYS A 54 3.13 -6.66 17.62
CA LYS A 54 2.37 -6.83 16.38
C LYS A 54 2.39 -8.28 15.90
N ARG A 55 3.57 -8.92 15.98
CA ARG A 55 3.77 -10.31 15.57
C ARG A 55 3.03 -11.29 16.50
N GLN A 56 3.02 -11.03 17.80
CA GLN A 56 2.24 -11.80 18.79
C GLN A 56 0.74 -11.66 18.56
N ARG A 57 0.27 -10.47 18.18
CA ARG A 57 -1.14 -10.24 17.84
C ARG A 57 -1.55 -10.99 16.58
N ALA A 58 -0.72 -10.98 15.53
CA ALA A 58 -0.93 -11.81 14.34
C ALA A 58 -0.96 -13.31 14.69
N GLN A 59 -0.06 -13.76 15.57
CA GLN A 59 -0.01 -15.15 16.02
C GLN A 59 -1.24 -15.55 16.84
N SER A 60 -1.75 -14.65 17.67
CA SER A 60 -3.00 -14.84 18.41
C SER A 60 -4.20 -14.93 17.47
N ALA A 61 -4.25 -14.10 16.41
CA ALA A 61 -5.30 -14.16 15.39
C ALA A 61 -5.28 -15.49 14.63
N LEU A 62 -4.09 -15.96 14.22
CA LEU A 62 -3.90 -17.25 13.56
C LEU A 62 -4.49 -18.42 14.39
N LEU A 63 -4.22 -18.42 15.69
CA LEU A 63 -4.71 -19.46 16.61
C LEU A 63 -6.22 -19.36 16.81
N LYS A 64 -6.77 -18.16 17.03
CA LYS A 64 -8.21 -17.93 17.22
C LYS A 64 -9.04 -18.29 16.00
N MET A 65 -8.48 -18.14 14.79
CA MET A 65 -9.15 -18.53 13.55
C MET A 65 -8.96 -20.01 13.17
N GLY A 66 -8.25 -20.80 14.00
CA GLY A 66 -8.02 -22.21 13.73
C GLY A 66 -7.22 -22.46 12.45
N LEU A 67 -6.22 -21.61 12.17
CA LEU A 67 -5.40 -21.65 10.95
C LEU A 67 -3.97 -22.14 11.22
N ARG A 68 -3.77 -22.85 12.34
CA ARG A 68 -2.43 -23.33 12.75
C ARG A 68 -1.84 -24.30 11.75
N ASP A 69 -2.66 -25.20 11.22
CA ASP A 69 -2.21 -26.31 10.38
C ASP A 69 -1.83 -25.85 8.97
N CYS A 70 -2.49 -24.81 8.46
CA CYS A 70 -2.20 -24.19 7.17
C CYS A 70 -1.30 -22.94 7.26
N ALA A 71 -0.70 -22.68 8.42
CA ALA A 71 0.06 -21.45 8.68
C ALA A 71 1.23 -21.20 7.70
N TYR A 72 1.85 -22.26 7.19
CA TYR A 72 2.98 -22.21 6.27
C TYR A 72 2.61 -22.50 4.82
N ASN A 73 1.33 -22.77 4.55
CA ASN A 73 0.86 -22.98 3.19
C ASN A 73 0.66 -21.62 2.52
N LEU A 74 0.94 -21.56 1.22
CA LEU A 74 0.63 -20.39 0.39
C LEU A 74 -0.89 -20.17 0.34
N ILE A 75 -1.31 -18.92 0.36
CA ILE A 75 -2.72 -18.58 0.15
C ILE A 75 -3.19 -19.09 -1.22
N GLY A 76 -2.33 -18.93 -2.23
CA GLY A 76 -2.64 -19.32 -3.60
C GLY A 76 -3.76 -18.49 -4.23
N GLY A 77 -3.86 -18.61 -5.54
CA GLY A 77 -4.80 -17.87 -6.38
C GLY A 77 -5.33 -18.79 -7.47
N GLU A 78 -5.82 -18.20 -8.56
CA GLU A 78 -6.29 -18.96 -9.71
C GLU A 78 -5.13 -19.72 -10.40
N LEU A 79 -3.94 -19.12 -10.43
CA LEU A 79 -2.75 -19.67 -11.09
C LEU A 79 -1.91 -20.59 -10.18
N VAL A 80 -2.00 -20.42 -8.85
CA VAL A 80 -1.16 -21.12 -7.88
C VAL A 80 -2.05 -21.81 -6.86
N LYS A 81 -1.96 -23.14 -6.78
CA LYS A 81 -2.68 -23.92 -5.77
C LYS A 81 -2.26 -23.50 -4.36
N GLY A 82 -3.22 -23.16 -3.52
CA GLY A 82 -3.00 -22.80 -2.13
C GLY A 82 -4.06 -23.40 -1.20
N ILE A 83 -4.38 -22.67 -0.14
CA ILE A 83 -5.37 -23.04 0.86
C ILE A 83 -6.80 -23.07 0.31
N ASN A 84 -7.69 -23.75 1.02
CA ASN A 84 -9.09 -23.88 0.65
C ASN A 84 -9.84 -22.55 0.83
N GLY A 85 -10.93 -22.33 0.09
CA GLY A 85 -11.75 -21.11 0.20
C GLY A 85 -12.26 -20.83 1.61
N GLY A 86 -12.64 -21.87 2.36
CA GLY A 86 -13.05 -21.71 3.76
C GLY A 86 -11.91 -21.24 4.68
N GLU A 87 -10.66 -21.58 4.37
CA GLU A 87 -9.48 -21.07 5.07
C GLU A 87 -9.20 -19.62 4.70
N LYS A 88 -9.33 -19.26 3.40
CA LYS A 88 -9.25 -17.86 2.93
C LYS A 88 -10.27 -16.98 3.65
N ARG A 89 -11.52 -17.44 3.75
CA ARG A 89 -12.59 -16.73 4.46
C ARG A 89 -12.25 -16.47 5.92
N ARG A 90 -11.69 -17.46 6.62
CA ARG A 90 -11.25 -17.32 8.02
C ARG A 90 -10.09 -16.33 8.16
N ILE A 91 -9.18 -16.26 7.19
CA ILE A 91 -8.10 -15.24 7.18
C ILE A 91 -8.69 -13.84 7.04
N THR A 92 -9.56 -13.62 6.05
CA THR A 92 -10.18 -12.30 5.79
C THR A 92 -10.93 -11.79 7.03
N ILE A 93 -11.70 -12.67 7.68
CA ILE A 93 -12.39 -12.36 8.94
C ILE A 93 -11.39 -12.09 10.07
N GLY A 94 -10.33 -12.89 10.19
CA GLY A 94 -9.31 -12.73 11.24
C GLY A 94 -8.55 -11.41 11.12
N VAL A 95 -8.21 -11.02 9.90
CA VAL A 95 -7.57 -9.74 9.58
C VAL A 95 -8.49 -8.58 9.97
N GLN A 96 -9.78 -8.67 9.67
CA GLN A 96 -10.72 -7.60 10.00
C GLN A 96 -11.09 -7.57 11.50
N SER A 97 -11.09 -8.70 12.19
CA SER A 97 -11.57 -8.77 13.58
C SER A 97 -10.47 -8.56 14.62
N PHE A 98 -9.26 -9.10 14.38
CA PHE A 98 -8.19 -9.10 15.38
C PHE A 98 -7.05 -8.12 15.07
N ILE A 99 -6.89 -7.80 13.79
CA ILE A 99 -5.81 -6.97 13.26
C ILE A 99 -6.31 -5.57 12.86
N HIS A 100 -7.62 -5.35 12.84
CA HIS A 100 -8.18 -4.02 12.65
C HIS A 100 -8.04 -3.16 13.91
N GLN A 101 -7.43 -1.99 13.75
CA GLN A 101 -7.39 -0.97 14.78
C GLN A 101 -8.69 -0.16 14.74
N SER A 102 -9.54 -0.27 15.77
CA SER A 102 -10.55 0.78 16.00
C SER A 102 -9.78 2.02 16.45
N ARG A 103 -9.71 3.00 15.53
CA ARG A 103 -9.00 4.30 15.60
C ARG A 103 -7.53 4.29 15.25
N SER A 104 -7.23 4.89 14.11
CA SER A 104 -6.10 5.80 14.01
C SER A 104 -6.60 7.17 13.56
N ASP A 105 -6.47 8.18 14.43
CA ASP A 105 -6.52 9.60 14.04
C ASP A 105 -5.46 9.92 12.96
N LEU A 106 -4.56 8.97 12.68
CA LEU A 106 -3.67 8.95 11.53
C LEU A 106 -4.41 9.11 10.20
N PHE A 107 -5.64 8.59 10.01
CA PHE A 107 -6.41 8.83 8.78
C PHE A 107 -6.93 10.26 8.64
N LYS A 108 -7.02 11.06 9.72
CA LYS A 108 -7.29 12.50 9.61
C LYS A 108 -6.04 13.23 9.10
N TYR A 109 -4.85 12.84 9.57
CA TYR A 109 -3.59 13.37 9.07
C TYR A 109 -3.26 12.86 7.67
N PHE A 110 -3.52 11.59 7.35
CA PHE A 110 -3.42 11.02 6.00
C PHE A 110 -4.48 11.60 5.08
N GLY A 111 -5.68 11.91 5.59
CA GLY A 111 -6.70 12.65 4.86
C GLY A 111 -6.20 14.03 4.45
N ASN A 112 -5.53 14.75 5.36
CA ASN A 112 -4.89 16.04 5.06
C ASN A 112 -3.67 15.89 4.14
N VAL A 113 -2.85 14.84 4.28
CA VAL A 113 -1.68 14.57 3.42
C VAL A 113 -2.09 14.06 2.03
N LEU A 114 -3.16 13.29 1.93
CA LEU A 114 -3.76 12.86 0.67
C LEU A 114 -4.60 13.99 0.05
N LEU A 115 -5.13 14.93 0.86
CA LEU A 115 -5.64 16.20 0.36
C LEU A 115 -4.50 16.99 -0.26
N LEU A 116 -3.37 17.17 0.44
CA LEU A 116 -2.15 17.79 -0.06
C LEU A 116 -1.66 17.10 -1.35
N ALA A 117 -1.69 15.77 -1.43
CA ALA A 117 -1.29 14.98 -2.60
C ALA A 117 -2.36 14.90 -3.72
N ARG A 118 -3.63 15.24 -3.44
CA ARG A 118 -4.72 15.43 -4.42
C ARG A 118 -4.93 16.91 -4.79
N GLY A 119 -3.93 17.77 -4.58
CA GLY A 119 -3.98 19.19 -4.97
C GLY A 119 -4.53 20.13 -3.89
N GLY A 120 -4.48 19.74 -2.63
CA GLY A 120 -4.71 20.60 -1.48
C GLY A 120 -3.49 21.49 -1.25
N ALA A 121 -3.34 22.52 -2.09
CA ALA A 121 -2.46 23.67 -1.89
C ALA A 121 -1.03 23.35 -1.38
N PRO A 122 -0.18 22.79 -2.26
CA PRO A 122 1.00 23.55 -2.68
C PRO A 122 1.21 23.59 -4.21
N ASP A 123 0.50 22.79 -5.01
CA ASP A 123 0.64 22.80 -6.48
C ASP A 123 0.11 24.07 -7.13
N TYR A 124 -0.83 24.75 -6.46
CA TYR A 124 -1.24 26.09 -6.84
C TYR A 124 -0.06 27.08 -6.82
N ALA A 125 0.97 26.89 -5.99
CA ALA A 125 2.10 27.81 -5.95
C ALA A 125 2.95 27.75 -7.23
N VAL A 126 3.01 26.61 -7.92
CA VAL A 126 3.69 26.48 -9.23
C VAL A 126 2.77 26.96 -10.37
N LEU A 127 1.46 26.82 -10.22
CA LEU A 127 0.46 27.45 -11.11
C LEU A 127 0.43 28.98 -10.98
N PHE A 128 0.72 29.54 -9.80
CA PHE A 128 0.71 30.98 -9.51
C PHE A 128 2.12 31.60 -9.38
N ALA A 129 3.19 30.83 -9.55
CA ALA A 129 4.53 31.38 -9.71
C ALA A 129 4.53 32.26 -10.98
N PRO A 130 4.87 33.56 -10.89
CA PRO A 130 4.70 34.52 -11.98
C PRO A 130 5.82 34.36 -13.02
N LEU A 131 5.78 33.27 -13.78
CA LEU A 131 6.55 33.08 -15.01
C LEU A 131 5.59 33.27 -16.21
N LYS A 132 5.22 34.54 -16.46
CA LYS A 132 4.43 35.07 -17.60
C LYS A 132 3.08 34.38 -17.91
N ASN A 133 2.02 35.18 -18.10
CA ASN A 133 0.64 34.72 -18.34
C ASN A 133 0.31 34.52 -19.83
N ASP A 134 1.10 33.71 -20.54
CA ASP A 134 0.82 33.36 -21.94
C ASP A 134 0.28 31.93 -22.05
N TYR A 135 -0.57 31.64 -23.06
CA TYR A 135 -1.18 30.31 -23.28
C TYR A 135 -0.14 29.18 -23.32
N TYR A 136 0.97 29.41 -24.02
CA TYR A 136 2.08 28.46 -24.09
C TYR A 136 2.72 28.19 -22.72
N ALA A 137 2.78 29.18 -21.83
CA ALA A 137 3.34 29.00 -20.49
C ALA A 137 2.44 28.13 -19.60
N VAL A 138 1.11 28.16 -19.79
CA VAL A 138 0.18 27.28 -19.09
C VAL A 138 0.31 25.84 -19.61
N GLN A 139 0.39 25.66 -20.92
CA GLN A 139 0.54 24.34 -21.55
C GLN A 139 1.86 23.66 -21.19
N THR A 140 2.97 24.41 -21.13
CA THR A 140 4.27 23.88 -20.70
C THR A 140 4.27 23.48 -19.22
N ARG A 141 3.53 24.18 -18.35
CA ARG A 141 3.39 23.82 -16.92
C ARG A 141 2.57 22.55 -16.73
N SER A 142 1.43 22.43 -17.40
CA SER A 142 0.61 21.20 -17.34
C SER A 142 1.35 20.01 -17.96
N GLY A 143 2.08 20.23 -19.05
CA GLY A 143 2.92 19.21 -19.68
C GLY A 143 4.06 18.75 -18.76
N PHE A 144 4.74 19.68 -18.08
CA PHE A 144 5.78 19.35 -17.12
C PHE A 144 5.25 18.54 -15.94
N VAL A 145 4.12 18.94 -15.35
CA VAL A 145 3.49 18.17 -14.26
C VAL A 145 3.07 16.78 -14.72
N GLN A 146 2.52 16.66 -15.93
CA GLN A 146 2.10 15.37 -16.49
C GLN A 146 3.30 14.45 -16.77
N GLU A 147 4.42 14.99 -17.25
CA GLU A 147 5.66 14.23 -17.51
C GLU A 147 6.27 13.67 -16.22
N PHE A 148 6.41 14.50 -15.19
CA PHE A 148 6.97 14.06 -13.89
C PHE A 148 6.04 13.08 -13.17
N ALA A 149 4.72 13.25 -13.29
CA ALA A 149 3.76 12.30 -12.76
C ALA A 149 3.80 10.96 -13.52
N ALA A 150 4.02 10.98 -14.83
CA ALA A 150 4.14 9.79 -15.66
C ALA A 150 5.41 8.99 -15.34
N MET A 151 6.58 9.63 -15.24
CA MET A 151 7.84 8.97 -14.88
C MET A 151 7.75 8.26 -13.52
N TYR A 152 7.15 8.92 -12.51
CA TYR A 152 6.95 8.30 -11.20
C TYR A 152 6.02 7.08 -11.27
N PHE A 153 4.96 7.16 -12.08
CA PHE A 153 4.00 6.07 -12.22
C PHE A 153 4.57 4.86 -12.97
N PHE A 154 5.28 5.07 -14.08
CA PHE A 154 5.92 3.98 -14.84
C PHE A 154 7.07 3.35 -14.07
N GLY A 155 7.93 4.14 -13.44
CA GLY A 155 8.99 3.64 -12.56
C GLY A 155 8.43 2.82 -11.39
N MET A 156 7.27 3.18 -10.82
CA MET A 156 6.62 2.35 -9.79
C MET A 156 6.12 1.01 -10.34
N LEU A 157 5.53 0.96 -11.53
CA LEU A 157 5.04 -0.29 -12.13
C LEU A 157 6.20 -1.25 -12.45
N GLN A 158 7.32 -0.72 -12.92
CA GLN A 158 8.51 -1.51 -13.23
C GLN A 158 9.18 -2.04 -11.96
N ASN A 159 9.28 -1.21 -10.91
CA ASN A 159 9.72 -1.66 -9.59
C ASN A 159 8.86 -2.82 -9.07
N VAL A 160 7.53 -2.79 -9.26
CA VAL A 160 6.63 -3.90 -8.87
C VAL A 160 6.91 -5.17 -9.69
N ALA A 161 7.32 -5.04 -10.95
CA ALA A 161 7.63 -6.18 -11.82
C ALA A 161 9.00 -6.83 -11.52
N VAL A 162 10.01 -6.02 -11.17
CA VAL A 162 11.41 -6.47 -10.94
C VAL A 162 11.65 -6.90 -9.49
N TYR A 163 10.99 -6.25 -8.52
CA TYR A 163 11.16 -6.52 -7.08
C TYR A 163 11.05 -8.00 -6.68
N PRO A 164 10.17 -8.85 -7.27
CA PRO A 164 10.11 -10.27 -6.91
C PRO A 164 11.42 -11.04 -7.15
N ALA A 165 12.21 -10.65 -8.17
CA ALA A 165 13.49 -11.28 -8.47
C ALA A 165 14.58 -10.84 -7.47
N ASP A 166 14.57 -9.57 -7.07
CA ASP A 166 15.61 -8.98 -6.20
C ASP A 166 15.25 -9.01 -4.70
N LYS A 167 14.05 -9.46 -4.37
CA LYS A 167 13.49 -9.52 -3.02
C LYS A 167 14.45 -10.13 -1.99
N SER A 168 15.09 -11.26 -2.32
CA SER A 168 15.97 -11.98 -1.40
C SER A 168 17.25 -11.20 -1.08
N THR A 169 17.80 -10.51 -2.07
CA THR A 169 18.97 -9.65 -1.93
C THR A 169 18.62 -8.40 -1.12
N PHE A 170 17.48 -7.78 -1.42
CA PHE A 170 16.98 -6.61 -0.69
C PHE A 170 16.78 -6.89 0.80
N TYR A 171 16.10 -7.98 1.18
CA TYR A 171 15.89 -8.29 2.60
C TYR A 171 17.21 -8.54 3.33
N ARG A 172 18.16 -9.22 2.69
CA ARG A 172 19.48 -9.48 3.26
C ARG A 172 20.23 -8.17 3.51
N GLU A 173 20.29 -7.28 2.53
CA GLU A 173 21.05 -6.04 2.60
C GLU A 173 20.37 -4.97 3.46
N HIS A 174 19.04 -5.00 3.53
CA HIS A 174 18.25 -4.17 4.45
C HIS A 174 18.41 -4.62 5.90
N ASP A 175 18.42 -5.93 6.16
CA ASP A 175 18.64 -6.49 7.50
C ASP A 175 20.09 -6.25 7.98
N ASP A 176 21.07 -6.20 7.06
CA ASP A 176 22.46 -5.82 7.32
C ASP A 176 22.66 -4.29 7.46
N GLY A 177 21.62 -3.49 7.20
CA GLY A 177 21.66 -2.03 7.31
C GLY A 177 22.48 -1.32 6.23
N ALA A 178 22.74 -1.98 5.09
CA ALA A 178 23.57 -1.45 4.01
C ALA A 178 22.93 -0.25 3.30
N TYR A 179 21.60 -0.27 3.11
CA TYR A 179 20.84 0.87 2.57
C TYR A 179 19.37 0.85 3.01
N SER A 180 18.74 2.02 2.99
CA SER A 180 17.34 2.20 3.38
C SER A 180 16.39 1.87 2.22
N VAL A 181 15.11 1.68 2.55
CA VAL A 181 14.06 1.39 1.55
C VAL A 181 13.94 2.54 0.55
N GLU A 182 14.10 3.79 1.02
CA GLU A 182 14.07 4.98 0.18
C GLU A 182 15.26 5.04 -0.78
N ALA A 183 16.44 4.62 -0.32
CA ALA A 183 17.64 4.56 -1.17
C ALA A 183 17.50 3.51 -2.29
N PHE A 184 16.90 2.36 -1.98
CA PHE A 184 16.60 1.32 -2.98
C PHE A 184 15.69 1.84 -4.10
N PHE A 185 14.57 2.48 -3.73
CA PHE A 185 13.66 3.05 -4.74
C PHE A 185 14.31 4.20 -5.52
N CYS A 186 15.05 5.09 -4.84
CA CYS A 186 15.73 6.19 -5.50
C CYS A 186 16.74 5.70 -6.53
N GLN A 187 17.55 4.70 -6.19
CA GLN A 187 18.54 4.14 -7.10
C GLN A 187 17.90 3.46 -8.30
N HIS A 188 16.88 2.61 -8.09
CA HIS A 188 16.16 1.98 -9.19
C HIS A 188 15.48 3.00 -10.11
N THR A 189 14.88 4.06 -9.56
CA THR A 189 14.33 5.15 -10.38
C THR A 189 15.42 5.87 -11.18
N VAL A 190 16.59 6.15 -10.58
CA VAL A 190 17.70 6.82 -11.27
C VAL A 190 18.28 5.97 -12.40
N ASP A 191 18.37 4.66 -12.21
CA ASP A 191 18.88 3.73 -13.23
C ASP A 191 17.89 3.53 -14.39
N GLU A 192 16.60 3.76 -14.17
CA GLU A 192 15.54 3.64 -15.19
C GLU A 192 15.35 4.91 -16.04
N VAL A 193 15.60 6.10 -15.49
CA VAL A 193 15.44 7.38 -16.19
C VAL A 193 16.14 7.43 -17.56
N PRO A 194 17.39 6.94 -17.73
CA PRO A 194 18.05 6.91 -19.04
C PRO A 194 17.30 6.05 -20.07
N PHE A 195 16.72 4.93 -19.65
CA PHE A 195 15.98 4.03 -20.53
C PHE A 195 14.65 4.66 -20.97
N GLU A 196 13.92 5.30 -20.05
CA GLU A 196 12.68 6.01 -20.41
C GLU A 196 12.94 7.16 -21.38
N ILE A 197 14.01 7.95 -21.18
CA ILE A 197 14.39 9.03 -22.08
C ILE A 197 14.73 8.49 -23.48
N VAL A 198 15.47 7.38 -23.55
CA VAL A 198 15.79 6.73 -24.83
C VAL A 198 14.51 6.22 -25.50
N THR A 199 13.62 5.55 -24.77
CA THR A 199 12.33 5.07 -25.29
C THR A 199 11.47 6.23 -25.81
N ALA A 200 11.35 7.32 -25.05
CA ALA A 200 10.63 8.52 -25.46
C ALA A 200 11.23 9.18 -26.71
N SER A 201 12.57 9.25 -26.80
CA SER A 201 13.27 9.79 -27.98
C SER A 201 13.22 8.89 -29.21
N SER A 202 13.02 7.58 -29.00
CA SER A 202 12.96 6.58 -30.05
C SER A 202 11.55 6.34 -30.59
N SER A 203 10.52 6.94 -29.99
CA SER A 203 9.15 6.87 -30.49
C SER A 203 9.04 7.68 -31.78
N PRO A 204 8.95 7.04 -32.96
CA PRO A 204 8.58 7.77 -34.17
C PRO A 204 7.09 8.13 -34.03
N TYR A 205 6.71 9.32 -34.48
CA TYR A 205 5.30 9.63 -34.73
C TYR A 205 4.62 8.55 -35.58
#